data_AF-A0A3C0IP36-F1
#
_entry.id   AF-A0A3C0IP36-F1
#
_cell.length_a   1.000
_cell.length_b   1.000
_cell.length_c   1.000
_cell.angle_alpha   90.00
_cell.angle_beta   90.00
_cell.angle_gamma   90.00
#
_symmetry.space_group_name_H-M   'P 1'
#
loop_
_entity.id
_entity.type
_entity.pdbx_description
1 polymer ?
#
loop_
_entity_poly.entity_id
_entity_poly.type
_entity_poly.pdbx_seq_one_letter_code
_entity_poly.pdbx_strand_id
1 'polypeptide(L)'
;IVTELKPFIDHTYPTLSDKRNTYIAGSSMGGLISMYAMCEYPQVFGGAACLSTHWTGSVFRNEPAIAKGFMLYLEKYLPKPNQHIWYFDYGTATLDAWYEPYQLQANEIFKKNGYNNKHYRWRKFEGAAHNEIAWQARLPEILAYLLAK
;
A
#
# COMPACT_ATOMS: atom_id res chain seq x y z
N ILE A 1 10.37 -13.22 0.35
CA ILE A 1 8.95 -13.41 0.76
C ILE A 1 8.26 -14.47 -0.10
N VAL A 2 8.11 -14.24 -1.41
CA VAL A 2 7.26 -15.08 -2.28
C VAL A 2 7.80 -16.50 -2.49
N THR A 3 9.12 -16.69 -2.57
CA THR A 3 9.74 -17.98 -2.90
C THR A 3 10.11 -18.83 -1.67
N GLU A 4 10.12 -18.25 -0.48
CA GLU A 4 10.64 -18.89 0.74
C GLU A 4 9.65 -18.75 1.90
N LEU A 5 9.50 -17.54 2.44
CA LEU A 5 8.72 -17.32 3.66
C LEU A 5 7.23 -17.66 3.50
N LYS A 6 6.54 -17.15 2.46
CA LYS A 6 5.12 -17.47 2.26
C LYS A 6 4.91 -18.98 2.03
N PRO A 7 5.65 -19.67 1.13
CA PRO A 7 5.56 -21.12 0.99
C PRO A 7 5.78 -21.89 2.30
N PHE A 8 6.76 -21.48 3.11
CA PHE A 8 7.00 -22.08 4.43
C PHE A 8 5.80 -21.91 5.37
N ILE A 9 5.23 -20.70 5.46
CA ILE A 9 4.07 -20.40 6.30
C ILE A 9 2.84 -21.20 5.84
N ASP A 10 2.55 -21.23 4.54
CA ASP A 10 1.40 -21.96 3.99
C ASP A 10 1.53 -23.48 4.14
N HIS A 11 2.76 -24.00 4.20
CA HIS A 11 3.01 -25.42 4.45
C HIS A 11 2.91 -25.78 5.93
N THR A 12 3.33 -24.88 6.81
CA THR A 12 3.48 -25.14 8.25
C THR A 12 2.20 -24.87 9.03
N TYR A 13 1.38 -23.92 8.59
CA TYR A 13 0.16 -23.48 9.26
C TYR A 13 -1.07 -23.66 8.37
N PRO A 14 -2.27 -23.84 8.95
CA PRO A 14 -3.51 -24.00 8.18
C PRO A 14 -3.99 -22.64 7.62
N THR A 15 -3.32 -22.15 6.58
CA THR A 15 -3.68 -20.90 5.90
C THR A 15 -4.64 -21.14 4.74
N LEU A 16 -5.37 -20.10 4.34
CA LEU A 16 -5.99 -20.03 3.03
C LEU A 16 -4.95 -19.44 2.06
N SER A 17 -4.19 -20.31 1.41
CA SER A 17 -2.99 -19.93 0.65
C SER A 17 -3.28 -19.26 -0.71
N ASP A 18 -4.54 -19.24 -1.14
CA ASP A 18 -4.93 -18.64 -2.42
C ASP A 18 -4.82 -17.11 -2.40
N LYS A 19 -4.65 -16.55 -3.60
CA LYS A 19 -4.45 -15.12 -3.80
C LYS A 19 -5.48 -14.27 -3.05
N ARG A 20 -6.76 -14.65 -3.10
CA ARG A 20 -7.86 -13.83 -2.53
C ARG A 20 -7.80 -13.72 -1.01
N ASN A 21 -7.06 -14.60 -0.35
CA ASN A 21 -6.88 -14.62 1.10
C ASN A 21 -5.44 -14.24 1.52
N THR A 22 -4.59 -13.83 0.58
CA THR A 22 -3.22 -13.40 0.86
C THR A 22 -3.11 -11.88 0.72
N TYR A 23 -2.66 -11.21 1.78
CA TYR A 23 -2.50 -9.76 1.82
C TYR A 23 -1.09 -9.37 2.26
N ILE A 24 -0.63 -8.19 1.83
CA ILE A 24 0.63 -7.60 2.29
C ILE A 24 0.38 -6.17 2.78
N ALA A 25 0.99 -5.79 3.89
CA ALA A 25 0.81 -4.46 4.44
C ALA A 25 2.09 -3.95 5.10
N GLY A 26 2.30 -2.65 5.06
CA GLY A 26 3.41 -2.01 5.72
C GLY A 26 3.26 -0.50 5.78
N SER A 27 3.97 0.11 6.72
CA SER A 27 4.06 1.56 6.87
C SER A 27 5.38 2.11 6.32
N SER A 28 5.40 3.38 5.92
CA SER A 28 6.62 4.05 5.46
C SER A 28 7.25 3.32 4.25
N MET A 29 8.53 2.95 4.32
CA MET A 29 9.18 2.10 3.32
C MET A 29 8.49 0.74 3.17
N GLY A 30 7.88 0.19 4.24
CA GLY A 30 7.05 -1.00 4.18
C GLY A 30 5.80 -0.83 3.30
N GLY A 31 5.26 0.40 3.21
CA GLY A 31 4.18 0.73 2.29
C GLY A 31 4.64 0.67 0.84
N LEU A 32 5.83 1.22 0.54
CA LEU A 32 6.45 1.10 -0.78
C LEU A 32 6.74 -0.37 -1.15
N ILE A 33 7.27 -1.15 -0.22
CA ILE A 33 7.53 -2.58 -0.41
C ILE A 33 6.23 -3.34 -0.68
N SER A 34 5.15 -3.01 0.03
CA SER A 34 3.82 -3.62 -0.15
C SER A 34 3.24 -3.31 -1.53
N MET A 35 3.35 -2.04 -1.97
CA MET A 35 2.97 -1.63 -3.32
C MET A 35 3.77 -2.39 -4.37
N TYR A 36 5.09 -2.41 -4.24
CA TYR A 36 6.00 -3.10 -5.14
C TYR A 36 5.68 -4.60 -5.24
N ALA A 37 5.48 -5.27 -4.10
CA ALA A 37 5.16 -6.70 -4.06
C ALA A 37 3.85 -7.02 -4.78
N MET A 38 2.84 -6.16 -4.69
CA MET A 38 1.58 -6.34 -5.41
C MET A 38 1.72 -6.10 -6.92
N CYS A 39 2.58 -5.17 -7.33
CA CYS A 39 2.88 -4.93 -8.76
C CYS A 39 3.68 -6.09 -9.39
N GLU A 40 4.68 -6.62 -8.70
CA GLU A 40 5.55 -7.70 -9.23
C GLU A 40 4.93 -9.09 -9.08
N TYR A 41 4.14 -9.31 -8.03
CA TYR A 41 3.57 -10.63 -7.71
C TYR A 41 2.04 -10.58 -7.56
N PRO A 42 1.30 -10.03 -8.54
CA PRO A 42 -0.15 -9.96 -8.45
C PRO A 42 -0.79 -11.35 -8.36
N GLN A 43 -0.18 -12.39 -8.93
CA GLN A 43 -0.66 -13.77 -8.80
C GLN A 43 -0.63 -14.29 -7.34
N VAL A 44 0.16 -13.67 -6.47
CA VAL A 44 0.35 -14.10 -5.07
C VAL A 44 -0.53 -13.29 -4.12
N PHE A 45 -0.60 -11.98 -4.28
CA PHE A 45 -1.29 -11.09 -3.34
C PHE A 45 -2.65 -10.63 -3.89
N GLY A 46 -3.70 -10.80 -3.09
CA GLY A 46 -5.07 -10.34 -3.38
C GLY A 46 -5.37 -8.95 -2.84
N GLY A 47 -4.62 -8.47 -1.85
CA GLY A 47 -4.69 -7.06 -1.48
C GLY A 47 -3.44 -6.52 -0.77
N ALA A 48 -3.30 -5.19 -0.82
CA ALA A 48 -2.17 -4.47 -0.25
C ALA A 48 -2.64 -3.26 0.56
N ALA A 49 -2.01 -3.01 1.70
CA ALA A 49 -2.18 -1.77 2.46
C ALA A 49 -0.86 -1.03 2.63
N CYS A 50 -0.81 0.22 2.15
CA CYS A 50 0.37 1.04 2.09
C CYS A 50 0.17 2.28 2.98
N LEU A 51 0.57 2.16 4.24
CA LEU A 51 0.33 3.19 5.27
C LEU A 51 1.45 4.22 5.23
N SER A 52 1.12 5.51 5.31
CA SER A 52 2.09 6.60 5.31
C SER A 52 3.24 6.37 4.32
N THR A 53 2.89 6.03 3.06
CA THR A 53 3.84 5.47 2.09
C THR A 53 5.00 6.43 1.84
N HIS A 54 6.24 5.96 1.99
CA HIS A 54 7.43 6.82 2.00
C HIS A 54 7.88 7.30 0.61
N TRP A 55 7.03 8.04 -0.09
CA TRP A 55 7.23 8.46 -1.47
C TRP A 55 8.51 9.24 -1.74
N THR A 56 9.01 9.98 -0.74
CA THR A 56 10.18 10.85 -0.89
C THR A 56 11.49 10.07 -0.97
N GLY A 57 11.56 8.83 -0.46
CA GLY A 57 12.82 8.06 -0.37
C GLY A 57 13.90 8.71 0.49
N SER A 58 13.58 9.78 1.22
CA SER A 58 14.44 10.41 2.22
C SER A 58 13.59 10.91 3.39
N VAL A 59 14.08 10.64 4.60
CA VAL A 59 13.49 11.14 5.86
C VAL A 59 13.97 12.55 6.22
N PHE A 60 14.97 13.09 5.50
CA PHE A 60 15.59 14.38 5.81
C PHE A 60 15.13 15.51 4.90
N ARG A 61 14.68 15.18 3.68
CA ARG A 61 14.27 16.16 2.67
C ARG A 61 13.21 15.58 1.75
N ASN A 62 12.38 16.46 1.20
CA ASN A 62 11.43 16.09 0.17
C ASN A 62 12.15 15.98 -1.20
N GLU A 63 12.08 14.82 -1.85
CA GLU A 63 12.79 14.50 -3.11
C GLU A 63 11.79 14.16 -4.23
N PRO A 64 11.25 15.16 -4.96
CA PRO A 64 10.25 14.93 -6.00
C PRO A 64 10.70 14.00 -7.12
N ALA A 65 12.01 13.96 -7.44
CA ALA A 65 12.54 13.10 -8.48
C ALA A 65 12.43 11.60 -8.13
N ILE A 66 12.64 11.25 -6.86
CA ILE A 66 12.48 9.88 -6.37
C ILE A 66 11.00 9.50 -6.39
N ALA A 67 10.14 10.37 -5.86
CA ALA A 67 8.69 10.16 -5.87
C ALA A 67 8.16 9.96 -7.30
N LYS A 68 8.64 10.75 -8.26
CA LYS A 68 8.32 10.57 -9.68
C LYS A 68 8.72 9.20 -10.21
N GLY A 69 9.88 8.67 -9.80
CA GLY A 69 10.30 7.31 -10.14
C GLY A 69 9.32 6.26 -9.66
N PHE A 70 8.84 6.37 -8.41
CA PHE A 70 7.81 5.47 -7.88
C PHE A 70 6.47 5.60 -8.60
N MET A 71 6.06 6.83 -8.97
CA MET A 71 4.82 7.04 -9.74
C MET A 71 4.89 6.39 -11.13
N LEU A 72 6.00 6.58 -11.85
CA LEU A 72 6.21 5.96 -13.16
C LEU A 72 6.22 4.43 -13.08
N TYR A 73 6.83 3.89 -12.01
CA TYR A 73 6.83 2.47 -11.76
C TYR A 73 5.41 1.95 -11.47
N LEU A 74 4.68 2.61 -10.56
CA LEU A 74 3.30 2.25 -10.24
C LEU A 74 2.42 2.28 -11.51
N GLU A 75 2.49 3.35 -12.30
CA GLU A 75 1.72 3.47 -13.54
C GLU A 75 2.02 2.35 -14.54
N LYS A 76 3.29 1.93 -14.64
CA LYS A 76 3.72 0.89 -15.58
C LYS A 76 3.31 -0.53 -15.14
N TYR A 77 3.33 -0.82 -13.84
CA TYR A 77 3.19 -2.17 -13.31
C TYR A 77 1.92 -2.40 -12.48
N LEU A 78 1.04 -1.40 -12.39
CA LEU A 78 -0.24 -1.55 -11.69
C LEU A 78 -1.05 -2.70 -12.33
N PRO A 79 -1.47 -3.71 -11.55
CA PRO A 79 -2.26 -4.80 -12.08
C PRO A 79 -3.65 -4.34 -12.52
N LYS A 80 -4.37 -5.20 -13.24
CA LYS A 80 -5.71 -4.87 -13.74
C LYS A 80 -6.69 -4.66 -12.55
N PRO A 81 -7.65 -3.73 -12.70
CA PRO A 81 -8.68 -3.52 -11.69
C PRO A 81 -9.55 -4.78 -11.49
N ASN A 82 -10.29 -4.83 -10.38
CA ASN A 82 -11.23 -5.90 -9.99
C ASN A 82 -10.60 -7.26 -9.63
N GLN A 83 -9.28 -7.35 -9.56
CA GLN A 83 -8.57 -8.57 -9.16
C GLN A 83 -7.79 -8.44 -7.84
N HIS A 84 -7.65 -7.20 -7.34
CA HIS A 84 -6.86 -6.84 -6.17
C HIS A 84 -7.54 -5.72 -5.38
N ILE A 85 -7.40 -5.75 -4.06
CA ILE A 85 -7.85 -4.69 -3.15
C ILE A 85 -6.67 -3.85 -2.71
N TRP A 86 -6.78 -2.54 -2.80
CA TRP A 86 -5.71 -1.60 -2.47
C TRP A 86 -6.16 -0.60 -1.42
N TYR A 87 -5.35 -0.44 -0.39
CA TYR A 87 -5.51 0.59 0.63
C TYR A 87 -4.26 1.46 0.67
N PHE A 88 -4.44 2.79 0.71
CA PHE A 88 -3.38 3.74 0.98
C PHE A 88 -3.79 4.71 2.09
N ASP A 89 -2.84 5.17 2.87
CA ASP A 89 -3.08 6.36 3.69
C ASP A 89 -1.83 7.21 3.92
N TYR A 90 -2.07 8.37 4.52
CA TYR A 90 -1.04 9.25 5.06
C TYR A 90 -1.66 10.16 6.14
N GLY A 91 -0.83 10.60 7.08
CA GLY A 91 -1.14 11.68 8.02
C GLY A 91 -0.80 13.07 7.47
N THR A 92 -0.90 14.13 8.27
CA THR A 92 -0.48 15.49 7.84
C THR A 92 0.58 16.15 8.71
N ALA A 93 1.08 15.45 9.74
CA ALA A 93 2.12 15.95 10.62
C ALA A 93 3.46 15.25 10.38
N THR A 94 4.54 15.87 10.84
CA THR A 94 5.92 15.32 10.77
C THR A 94 6.32 15.00 9.33
N LEU A 95 6.84 13.80 9.06
CA LEU A 95 7.30 13.39 7.74
C LEU A 95 6.14 13.23 6.73
N ASP A 96 4.96 12.82 7.19
CA ASP A 96 3.78 12.62 6.32
C ASP A 96 3.28 13.90 5.66
N ALA A 97 3.64 15.07 6.21
CA ALA A 97 3.28 16.37 5.66
C ALA A 97 3.76 16.56 4.20
N TRP A 98 4.77 15.80 3.76
CA TRP A 98 5.26 15.84 2.38
C TRP A 98 4.53 14.88 1.43
N TYR A 99 3.67 13.98 1.91
CA TYR A 99 3.16 12.87 1.10
C TYR A 99 1.91 13.21 0.30
N GLU A 100 1.14 14.23 0.67
CA GLU A 100 -0.13 14.58 0.00
C GLU A 100 0.02 14.71 -1.52
N PRO A 101 0.97 15.50 -2.07
CA PRO A 101 1.09 15.66 -3.52
C PRO A 101 1.37 14.35 -4.27
N TYR A 102 2.08 13.41 -3.63
CA TYR A 102 2.44 12.13 -4.22
C TYR A 102 1.33 11.10 -4.07
N GLN A 103 0.64 11.09 -2.93
CA GLN A 103 -0.54 10.26 -2.75
C GLN A 103 -1.64 10.65 -3.74
N LEU A 104 -1.87 11.95 -3.96
CA LEU A 104 -2.84 12.40 -4.96
C LEU A 104 -2.47 11.97 -6.39
N GLN A 105 -1.18 11.97 -6.74
CA GLN A 105 -0.72 11.41 -8.02
C GLN A 105 -0.98 9.91 -8.13
N ALA A 106 -0.69 9.14 -7.07
CA ALA A 106 -1.03 7.72 -7.03
C ALA A 106 -2.54 7.50 -7.20
N ASN A 107 -3.37 8.27 -6.50
CA ASN A 107 -4.83 8.19 -6.62
C ASN A 107 -5.30 8.40 -8.07
N GLU A 108 -4.72 9.37 -8.78
CA GLU A 108 -5.04 9.62 -10.19
C GLU A 108 -4.57 8.47 -11.10
N ILE A 109 -3.43 7.82 -10.81
CA ILE A 109 -3.00 6.62 -11.54
C ILE A 109 -4.03 5.49 -11.37
N PHE A 110 -4.47 5.20 -10.15
CA PHE A 110 -5.50 4.19 -9.88
C PHE A 110 -6.80 4.50 -10.63
N LYS A 111 -7.27 5.76 -10.54
CA LYS A 111 -8.49 6.22 -11.21
C LYS A 111 -8.41 6.06 -12.73
N LYS A 112 -7.31 6.50 -13.37
CA LYS A 112 -7.10 6.38 -14.82
C LYS A 112 -7.07 4.92 -15.29
N ASN A 113 -6.61 4.00 -14.44
CA ASN A 113 -6.56 2.57 -14.71
C ASN A 113 -7.86 1.82 -14.35
N GLY A 114 -8.96 2.54 -14.08
CA GLY A 114 -10.28 1.96 -13.89
C GLY A 114 -10.56 1.38 -12.50
N TYR A 115 -9.73 1.70 -11.51
CA TYR A 115 -10.05 1.37 -10.11
C TYR A 115 -11.18 2.25 -9.60
N ASN A 116 -12.06 1.65 -8.80
CA ASN A 116 -13.17 2.31 -8.13
C ASN A 116 -13.12 2.03 -6.62
N ASN A 117 -14.05 2.63 -5.87
CA ASN A 117 -14.10 2.56 -4.42
C ASN A 117 -14.32 1.15 -3.83
N LYS A 118 -14.63 0.14 -4.66
CA LYS A 118 -14.72 -1.26 -4.21
C LYS A 118 -13.33 -1.87 -4.02
N HIS A 119 -12.41 -1.58 -4.94
CA HIS A 119 -11.08 -2.20 -5.03
C HIS A 119 -9.92 -1.26 -4.70
N TYR A 120 -10.21 0.01 -4.48
CA TYR A 120 -9.24 1.01 -4.09
C TYR A 120 -9.83 1.95 -3.04
N ARG A 121 -9.12 2.12 -1.93
CA ARG A 121 -9.44 3.08 -0.88
C ARG A 121 -8.19 3.85 -0.52
N TRP A 122 -8.35 5.15 -0.32
CA TRP A 122 -7.32 5.95 0.32
C TRP A 122 -7.90 6.83 1.43
N ARG A 123 -7.05 7.19 2.39
CA ARG A 123 -7.42 8.03 3.55
C ARG A 123 -6.36 9.08 3.83
N LYS A 124 -6.82 10.24 4.27
CA LYS A 124 -6.01 11.32 4.84
C LYS A 124 -6.36 11.44 6.32
N PHE A 125 -5.36 11.45 7.20
CA PHE A 125 -5.54 11.57 8.63
C PHE A 125 -4.96 12.88 9.15
N GLU A 126 -5.83 13.88 9.35
CA GLU A 126 -5.41 15.20 9.79
C GLU A 126 -4.72 15.17 11.17
N GLY A 127 -3.57 15.83 11.29
CA GLY A 127 -2.77 15.92 12.50
C GLY A 127 -1.97 14.66 12.84
N ALA A 128 -2.18 13.55 12.13
CA ALA A 128 -1.50 12.31 12.45
C ALA A 128 -0.04 12.31 11.97
N ALA A 129 0.86 11.82 12.81
CA ALA A 129 2.29 11.78 12.59
C ALA A 129 2.76 10.49 11.88
N HIS A 130 4.03 10.48 11.46
CA HIS A 130 4.71 9.32 10.88
C HIS A 130 5.30 8.43 11.99
N ASN A 131 4.44 7.71 12.72
CA ASN A 131 4.85 6.83 13.81
C ASN A 131 3.88 5.67 14.05
N GLU A 132 4.31 4.73 14.90
CA GLU A 132 3.62 3.48 15.20
C GLU A 132 2.28 3.70 15.92
N ILE A 133 2.19 4.72 16.78
CA ILE A 133 0.94 5.06 17.49
C ILE A 133 -0.14 5.47 16.48
N ALA A 134 0.22 6.32 15.51
CA ALA A 134 -0.70 6.74 14.46
C ALA A 134 -1.11 5.57 13.56
N TRP A 135 -0.17 4.68 13.19
CA TRP A 135 -0.50 3.50 12.37
C TRP A 135 -1.35 2.48 13.12
N GLN A 136 -1.08 2.24 14.40
CA GLN A 136 -1.87 1.37 15.27
C GLN A 136 -3.32 1.83 15.33
N ALA A 137 -3.57 3.13 15.47
CA ALA A 137 -4.93 3.68 15.54
C ALA A 137 -5.75 3.43 14.27
N ARG A 138 -5.10 3.31 13.10
CA ARG A 138 -5.73 3.09 11.79
C ARG A 138 -5.88 1.61 11.45
N LEU A 139 -5.10 0.74 12.08
CA LEU A 139 -5.04 -0.69 11.77
C LEU A 139 -6.41 -1.39 11.77
N PRO A 140 -7.35 -1.11 12.72
CA PRO A 140 -8.67 -1.72 12.68
C PRO A 140 -9.47 -1.40 11.41
N GLU A 141 -9.44 -0.15 10.91
CA GLU A 141 -10.13 0.22 9.66
C GLU A 141 -9.50 -0.50 8.46
N ILE A 142 -8.17 -0.60 8.45
CA ILE A 142 -7.41 -1.22 7.38
C ILE A 142 -7.75 -2.71 7.28
N LEU A 143 -7.70 -3.42 8.42
CA LEU A 143 -8.05 -4.83 8.48
C LEU A 143 -9.52 -5.07 8.13
N ALA A 144 -10.42 -4.22 8.63
CA ALA A 144 -11.84 -4.30 8.29
C ALA A 144 -12.09 -4.12 6.79
N TYR A 145 -11.32 -3.27 6.10
CA TYR A 145 -11.43 -3.10 4.67
C TYR A 145 -10.83 -4.27 3.87
N LEU A 146 -9.61 -4.70 4.21
CA LEU A 146 -8.93 -5.76 3.47
C LEU A 146 -9.62 -7.12 3.61
N LEU A 147 -10.14 -7.42 4.80
CA LEU A 147 -10.72 -8.72 5.14
C LEU A 147 -12.24 -8.76 5.02
N ALA A 148 -12.86 -7.67 4.55
CA ALA A 148 -14.28 -7.65 4.23
C ALA A 148 -14.59 -8.70 3.14
N LYS A 149 -15.62 -9.51 3.38
CA LYS A 149 -16.14 -10.48 2.42
C LYS A 149 -17.37 -9.93 1.72
#